data_AF-A0A420HWV1-F1
#
_entry.id   AF-A0A420HWV1-F1
#
_cell.length_a   1.000
_cell.length_b   1.000
_cell.length_c   1.000
_cell.angle_alpha   90.00
_cell.angle_beta   90.00
_cell.angle_gamma   90.00
#
_symmetry.space_group_name_H-M   'P 1'
#
loop_
_entity.id
_entity.type
_entity.pdbx_description
1 polymer ?
#
loop_
_entity_poly.entity_id
_entity_poly.type
_entity_poly.pdbx_seq_one_letter_code
_entity_poly.pdbx_strand_id
1 'polypeptide(L)'
;MVVPLCLCHMRVFSSKSTTVHTSPDLKNQKIEGVAKTTKLESSVHQNPESKNAPNADDVEVMGAMKAELQTIKDTFSLRDVPRDSLYIGIAGILPYAATSLSTIYLAWDINHADLYGSGFLFSPEMAHHLLELITPIQIGYGAIIISFLGAVHWGLEYAGFGGRHSYRRLMYGVIAPIIAWPTLLMPVETALISQFLAFNYMYFVDARATVKGWFPPWYSIYRFVLTFFVGATIVVSLIGRGQIVRPEQNHLKSLQEKAKSDREYQLADSQSEENVRREVDESSEEI
;
A
#
# COMPACT_ATOMS: atom_id res chain seq x y z
N MET A 1 -49.45 12.28 4.29
CA MET A 1 -49.03 11.14 3.44
C MET A 1 -48.14 10.27 4.31
N VAL A 2 -48.76 9.27 4.95
CA VAL A 2 -48.16 8.45 6.02
C VAL A 2 -47.81 7.10 5.40
N VAL A 3 -46.53 6.76 5.36
CA VAL A 3 -46.05 5.45 4.89
C VAL A 3 -46.00 4.50 6.10
N PRO A 4 -46.69 3.35 6.08
CA PRO A 4 -46.73 2.46 7.23
C PRO A 4 -45.46 1.60 7.34
N LEU A 5 -44.87 1.57 8.53
CA LEU A 5 -43.82 0.63 8.93
C LEU A 5 -44.37 -0.80 8.89
N CYS A 6 -43.77 -1.66 8.07
CA CYS A 6 -44.00 -3.09 8.12
C CYS A 6 -43.17 -3.70 9.27
N LEU A 7 -43.83 -3.98 10.40
CA LEU A 7 -43.31 -4.83 11.47
C LEU A 7 -43.07 -6.24 10.90
N CYS A 8 -41.80 -6.62 10.69
CA CYS A 8 -41.43 -8.01 10.46
C CYS A 8 -40.90 -8.62 11.75
N HIS A 9 -41.49 -9.76 12.08
CA HIS A 9 -41.50 -10.45 13.35
C HIS A 9 -40.12 -11.07 13.68
N MET A 10 -39.42 -10.50 14.66
CA MET A 10 -38.17 -11.05 15.21
C MET A 10 -38.49 -12.33 16.02
N ARG A 11 -38.32 -13.51 15.41
CA ARG A 11 -38.35 -14.79 16.14
C ARG A 11 -37.02 -14.96 16.88
N VAL A 12 -37.09 -14.81 18.20
CA VAL A 12 -36.02 -15.14 19.17
C VAL A 12 -35.77 -16.65 19.13
N PHE A 13 -34.58 -17.06 18.70
CA PHE A 13 -34.12 -18.44 18.79
C PHE A 13 -33.56 -18.67 20.19
N SER A 14 -34.36 -19.29 21.06
CA SER A 14 -33.98 -19.72 22.41
C SER A 14 -33.11 -20.97 22.34
N SER A 15 -31.81 -20.83 22.61
CA SER A 15 -30.91 -21.98 22.79
C SER A 15 -30.89 -22.40 24.25
N LYS A 16 -31.36 -23.64 24.50
CA LYS A 16 -31.32 -24.30 25.80
C LYS A 16 -29.88 -24.39 26.32
N SER A 17 -29.68 -23.99 27.57
CA SER A 17 -28.46 -24.20 28.34
C SER A 17 -28.31 -25.70 28.65
N THR A 18 -27.24 -26.32 28.14
CA THR A 18 -26.84 -27.67 28.55
C THR A 18 -25.84 -27.54 29.70
N THR A 19 -26.32 -27.85 30.89
CA THR A 19 -25.56 -27.98 32.13
C THR A 19 -24.54 -29.12 32.01
N VAL A 20 -23.24 -28.78 32.08
CA VAL A 20 -22.17 -29.77 32.22
C VAL A 20 -22.10 -30.16 33.69
N HIS A 21 -22.36 -31.44 33.96
CA HIS A 21 -22.22 -32.06 35.27
C HIS A 21 -20.74 -32.12 35.68
N THR A 22 -20.43 -31.50 36.81
CA THR A 22 -19.22 -31.77 37.60
C THR A 22 -19.48 -33.00 38.46
N SER A 23 -18.62 -34.01 38.40
CA SER A 23 -18.40 -34.94 39.52
C SER A 23 -16.98 -35.51 39.51
N PRO A 24 -16.45 -35.85 40.70
CA PRO A 24 -15.04 -35.95 40.97
C PRO A 24 -14.52 -37.39 40.95
N ASP A 25 -13.19 -37.50 41.09
CA ASP A 25 -12.40 -38.70 41.35
C ASP A 25 -12.21 -39.70 40.19
N LEU A 26 -10.97 -39.84 39.74
CA LEU A 26 -10.19 -41.02 40.13
C LEU A 26 -8.67 -40.74 40.08
N LYS A 27 -8.04 -41.12 41.18
CA LYS A 27 -6.62 -41.12 41.49
C LYS A 27 -5.77 -41.92 40.49
N ASN A 28 -4.48 -41.58 40.51
CA ASN A 28 -3.32 -42.36 40.05
C ASN A 28 -3.05 -42.41 38.55
N GLN A 29 -2.22 -41.47 38.07
CA GLN A 29 -1.11 -41.86 37.21
C GLN A 29 0.15 -41.04 37.53
N LYS A 30 1.25 -41.78 37.47
CA LYS A 30 2.53 -41.62 38.15
C LYS A 30 3.40 -40.59 37.42
N ILE A 31 4.10 -39.77 38.21
CA ILE A 31 5.17 -38.87 37.76
C ILE A 31 6.45 -39.69 37.58
N GLU A 32 6.91 -39.84 36.35
CA GLU A 32 8.29 -40.18 35.95
C GLU A 32 8.56 -39.31 34.71
N GLY A 33 9.53 -38.40 34.62
CA GLY A 33 10.81 -38.33 35.30
C GLY A 33 11.94 -38.73 34.35
N VAL A 34 12.09 -38.11 33.18
CA VAL A 34 13.33 -38.20 32.37
C VAL A 34 13.67 -36.84 31.76
N ALA A 35 14.62 -36.17 32.41
CA ALA A 35 15.40 -35.11 31.81
C ALA A 35 16.22 -35.68 30.63
N LYS A 36 16.10 -35.07 29.45
CA LYS A 36 17.10 -35.26 28.38
C LYS A 36 17.77 -33.93 28.10
N THR A 37 18.98 -33.87 28.64
CA THR A 37 19.99 -32.82 28.55
C THR A 37 20.28 -32.39 27.11
N THR A 38 20.37 -31.07 26.97
CA THR A 38 21.25 -30.31 26.07
C THR A 38 22.39 -31.09 25.43
N LYS A 39 22.45 -31.05 24.10
CA LYS A 39 23.71 -31.08 23.35
C LYS A 39 23.74 -29.89 22.39
N LEU A 40 24.44 -28.85 22.81
CA LEU A 40 25.18 -27.99 21.89
C LEU A 40 26.32 -28.84 21.32
N GLU A 41 26.31 -29.09 20.02
CA GLU A 41 27.51 -29.46 19.30
C GLU A 41 27.71 -28.44 18.18
N SER A 42 28.66 -27.55 18.43
CA SER A 42 29.41 -26.82 17.42
C SER A 42 30.07 -27.82 16.48
N SER A 43 29.81 -27.74 15.18
CA SER A 43 30.71 -28.34 14.20
C SER A 43 31.02 -27.31 13.13
N VAL A 44 32.18 -26.67 13.32
CA VAL A 44 32.91 -25.99 12.26
C VAL A 44 33.36 -27.06 11.29
N HIS A 45 32.94 -26.98 10.03
CA HIS A 45 33.67 -27.57 8.93
C HIS A 45 33.74 -26.57 7.77
N GLN A 46 34.95 -26.04 7.57
CA GLN A 46 35.40 -25.56 6.28
C GLN A 46 36.11 -26.72 5.57
N ASN A 47 35.80 -26.98 4.31
CA ASN A 47 36.78 -26.90 3.20
C ASN A 47 36.06 -27.04 1.83
N PRO A 48 36.57 -26.41 0.75
CA PRO A 48 35.95 -26.37 -0.56
C PRO A 48 36.53 -27.46 -1.48
N GLU A 49 35.71 -28.07 -2.32
CA GLU A 49 36.17 -28.51 -3.65
C GLU A 49 35.00 -28.70 -4.61
N SER A 50 35.06 -27.93 -5.70
CA SER A 50 34.20 -28.02 -6.88
C SER A 50 34.46 -29.33 -7.63
N LYS A 51 33.39 -30.05 -8.01
CA LYS A 51 33.32 -30.79 -9.29
C LYS A 51 31.89 -31.23 -9.64
N ASN A 52 31.44 -30.68 -10.75
CA ASN A 52 30.26 -31.00 -11.59
C ASN A 52 29.60 -32.38 -11.40
N ALA A 53 28.44 -32.35 -10.74
CA ALA A 53 27.28 -33.23 -10.91
C ALA A 53 26.03 -32.33 -10.81
N PRO A 54 24.82 -32.71 -11.27
CA PRO A 54 23.64 -31.86 -11.09
C PRO A 54 23.47 -31.62 -9.58
N ASN A 55 23.67 -30.38 -9.13
CA ASN A 55 24.11 -30.11 -7.76
C ASN A 55 23.04 -30.59 -6.77
N ALA A 56 23.43 -31.46 -5.83
CA ALA A 56 22.59 -31.83 -4.69
C ALA A 56 22.16 -30.57 -3.89
N ASP A 57 23.03 -29.56 -3.88
CA ASP A 57 22.79 -28.23 -3.32
C ASP A 57 21.59 -27.53 -3.96
N ASP A 58 21.36 -27.67 -5.28
CA ASP A 58 20.21 -27.05 -5.95
C ASP A 58 18.89 -27.73 -5.56
N VAL A 59 18.93 -29.05 -5.30
CA VAL A 59 17.77 -29.84 -4.85
C VAL A 59 17.46 -29.56 -3.39
N GLU A 60 18.48 -29.39 -2.54
CA GLU A 60 18.34 -29.02 -1.13
C GLU A 60 17.84 -27.57 -0.99
N VAL A 61 18.41 -26.63 -1.75
CA VAL A 61 17.95 -25.22 -1.77
C VAL A 61 16.53 -25.13 -2.32
N MET A 62 16.18 -25.86 -3.38
CA MET A 62 14.80 -25.91 -3.89
C MET A 62 13.84 -26.56 -2.87
N GLY A 63 14.30 -27.58 -2.13
CA GLY A 63 13.55 -28.20 -1.04
C GLY A 63 13.30 -27.26 0.13
N ALA A 64 14.33 -26.51 0.54
CA ALA A 64 14.25 -25.48 1.58
C ALA A 64 13.33 -24.34 1.13
N MET A 65 13.49 -23.82 -0.09
CA MET A 65 12.60 -22.79 -0.65
C MET A 65 11.17 -23.29 -0.73
N LYS A 66 10.94 -24.55 -1.13
CA LYS A 66 9.59 -25.13 -1.19
C LYS A 66 9.01 -25.33 0.21
N ALA A 67 9.81 -25.73 1.20
CA ALA A 67 9.38 -25.85 2.59
C ALA A 67 9.07 -24.49 3.21
N GLU A 68 9.84 -23.45 2.90
CA GLU A 68 9.54 -22.07 3.28
C GLU A 68 8.29 -21.57 2.56
N LEU A 69 8.13 -21.84 1.26
CA LEU A 69 6.91 -21.49 0.51
C LEU A 69 5.69 -22.22 1.07
N GLN A 70 5.84 -23.46 1.49
CA GLN A 70 4.79 -24.25 2.13
C GLN A 70 4.45 -23.66 3.51
N THR A 71 5.45 -23.31 4.31
CA THR A 71 5.26 -22.68 5.63
C THR A 71 4.60 -21.31 5.50
N ILE A 72 5.02 -20.51 4.53
CA ILE A 72 4.40 -19.24 4.17
C ILE A 72 2.97 -19.50 3.70
N LYS A 73 2.73 -20.45 2.80
CA LYS A 73 1.39 -20.79 2.32
C LYS A 73 0.45 -21.26 3.43
N ASP A 74 0.95 -22.04 4.39
CA ASP A 74 0.18 -22.53 5.52
C ASP A 74 -0.08 -21.40 6.54
N THR A 75 0.90 -20.51 6.75
CA THR A 75 0.77 -19.31 7.59
C THR A 75 -0.17 -18.26 6.98
N PHE A 76 -0.13 -18.11 5.65
CA PHE A 76 -0.99 -17.23 4.85
C PHE A 76 -2.14 -18.00 4.21
N SER A 77 -2.57 -19.10 4.82
CA SER A 77 -3.67 -19.92 4.31
C SER A 77 -4.97 -19.12 4.34
N LEU A 78 -5.30 -18.51 3.20
CA LEU A 78 -6.58 -17.85 2.93
C LEU A 78 -7.78 -18.81 2.99
N ARG A 79 -7.54 -20.11 3.24
CA ARG A 79 -8.55 -21.15 3.32
C ARG A 79 -9.47 -21.00 4.53
N ASP A 80 -8.98 -20.36 5.59
CA ASP A 80 -9.74 -20.11 6.82
C ASP A 80 -10.59 -18.82 6.73
N VAL A 81 -10.42 -18.02 5.66
CA VAL A 81 -11.21 -16.82 5.42
C VAL A 81 -12.55 -17.22 4.78
N PRO A 82 -13.70 -16.74 5.29
CA PRO A 82 -14.98 -16.92 4.63
C PRO A 82 -14.93 -16.41 3.18
N ARG A 83 -15.26 -17.28 2.21
CA ARG A 83 -15.14 -16.96 0.78
C ARG A 83 -15.95 -15.74 0.39
N ASP A 84 -17.11 -15.54 1.00
CA ASP A 84 -17.99 -14.38 0.75
C ASP A 84 -17.29 -13.06 1.06
N SER A 85 -16.60 -12.99 2.21
CA SER A 85 -15.81 -11.81 2.59
C SER A 85 -14.62 -11.60 1.66
N LEU A 86 -13.96 -12.67 1.24
CA LEU A 86 -12.84 -12.59 0.31
C LEU A 86 -13.25 -12.03 -1.05
N TYR A 87 -14.35 -12.54 -1.63
CA TYR A 87 -14.83 -12.05 -2.92
C TYR A 87 -15.24 -10.58 -2.89
N ILE A 88 -15.93 -10.15 -1.83
CA ILE A 88 -16.29 -8.74 -1.65
C ILE A 88 -15.04 -7.88 -1.47
N GLY A 89 -14.05 -8.35 -0.71
CA GLY A 89 -12.77 -7.68 -0.55
C GLY A 89 -12.01 -7.51 -1.87
N ILE A 90 -11.92 -8.58 -2.67
CA ILE A 90 -11.27 -8.56 -3.99
C ILE A 90 -12.04 -7.66 -4.96
N ALA A 91 -13.37 -7.69 -4.94
CA ALA A 91 -14.19 -6.78 -5.75
C ALA A 91 -13.89 -5.31 -5.42
N GLY A 92 -13.61 -4.99 -4.15
CA GLY A 92 -13.17 -3.67 -3.72
C GLY A 92 -11.78 -3.25 -4.24
N ILE A 93 -10.96 -4.18 -4.75
CA ILE A 93 -9.67 -3.84 -5.38
C ILE A 93 -9.85 -3.45 -6.85
N LEU A 94 -10.95 -3.85 -7.49
CA LEU A 94 -11.15 -3.65 -8.94
C LEU A 94 -11.02 -2.19 -9.38
N PRO A 95 -11.62 -1.19 -8.69
CA PRO A 95 -11.44 0.20 -9.10
C PRO A 95 -9.99 0.67 -8.96
N TYR A 96 -9.26 0.20 -7.95
CA TYR A 96 -7.83 0.49 -7.79
C TYR A 96 -6.99 -0.11 -8.91
N ALA A 97 -7.25 -1.37 -9.28
CA ALA A 97 -6.59 -2.02 -10.40
C ALA A 97 -6.90 -1.31 -11.72
N ALA A 98 -8.17 -0.98 -11.97
CA ALA A 98 -8.58 -0.28 -13.19
C ALA A 98 -7.94 1.10 -13.31
N THR A 99 -7.95 1.90 -12.24
CA THR A 99 -7.36 3.25 -12.25
C THR A 99 -5.84 3.23 -12.39
N SER A 100 -5.14 2.31 -11.70
CA SER A 100 -3.68 2.18 -11.80
C SER A 100 -3.22 1.67 -13.17
N LEU A 101 -3.89 0.66 -13.75
CA LEU A 101 -3.60 0.18 -15.10
C LEU A 101 -3.87 1.26 -16.15
N SER A 102 -4.99 1.99 -16.01
CA SER A 102 -5.29 3.12 -16.90
C SER A 102 -4.22 4.21 -16.79
N THR A 103 -3.71 4.48 -15.59
CA THR A 103 -2.66 5.48 -15.36
C THR A 103 -1.35 5.09 -16.05
N ILE A 104 -0.91 3.83 -15.91
CA ILE A 104 0.28 3.33 -16.64
C ILE A 104 0.06 3.44 -18.15
N TYR A 105 -1.11 2.99 -18.62
CA TYR A 105 -1.43 2.97 -20.03
C TYR A 105 -1.38 4.38 -20.63
N LEU A 106 -2.03 5.35 -19.99
CA LEU A 106 -2.00 6.75 -20.40
C LEU A 106 -0.60 7.35 -20.31
N ALA A 107 0.17 7.02 -19.27
CA ALA A 107 1.56 7.46 -19.15
C ALA A 107 2.45 6.91 -20.29
N TRP A 108 2.23 5.66 -20.69
CA TRP A 108 2.91 5.05 -21.84
C TRP A 108 2.50 5.72 -23.16
N ASP A 109 1.20 5.96 -23.37
CA ASP A 109 0.68 6.60 -24.59
C ASP A 109 1.20 8.03 -24.75
N ILE A 110 1.29 8.80 -23.65
CA ILE A 110 1.89 10.15 -23.64
C ILE A 110 3.38 10.10 -23.99
N ASN A 111 4.15 9.19 -23.39
CA ASN A 111 5.59 9.04 -23.70
C ASN A 111 5.83 8.56 -25.14
N HIS A 112 4.94 7.71 -25.67
CA HIS A 112 5.01 7.28 -27.06
C HIS A 112 4.68 8.42 -28.03
N ALA A 113 3.69 9.24 -27.71
CA ALA A 113 3.32 10.40 -28.51
C ALA A 113 4.45 11.45 -28.60
N ASP A 114 5.23 11.62 -27.53
CA ASP A 114 6.39 12.53 -27.52
C ASP A 114 7.51 12.05 -28.47
N LEU A 115 7.72 10.73 -28.55
CA LEU A 115 8.75 10.14 -29.39
C LEU A 115 8.37 10.03 -30.88
N TYR A 116 7.08 9.78 -31.18
CA TYR A 116 6.61 9.49 -32.55
C TYR A 116 5.68 10.57 -33.13
N GLY A 117 5.33 11.60 -32.38
CA GLY A 117 4.51 12.74 -32.82
C GLY A 117 3.00 12.48 -32.86
N SER A 118 2.54 11.25 -32.57
CA SER A 118 1.11 10.90 -32.46
C SER A 118 0.90 9.83 -31.40
N GLY A 119 -0.12 9.99 -30.54
CA GLY A 119 -0.54 8.94 -29.60
C GLY A 119 -1.11 7.73 -30.33
N PHE A 120 -0.95 6.53 -29.73
CA PHE A 120 -1.35 5.27 -30.36
C PHE A 120 -2.87 5.11 -30.39
N LEU A 121 -3.55 5.50 -29.31
CA LEU A 121 -5.01 5.34 -29.16
C LEU A 121 -5.72 6.64 -28.80
N PHE A 122 -5.09 7.55 -28.04
CA PHE A 122 -5.67 8.85 -27.70
C PHE A 122 -4.76 9.99 -28.14
N SER A 123 -5.35 11.16 -28.42
CA SER A 123 -4.55 12.37 -28.62
C SER A 123 -3.89 12.76 -27.28
N PRO A 124 -2.70 13.40 -27.29
CA PRO A 124 -2.01 13.81 -26.06
C PRO A 124 -2.91 14.64 -25.14
N GLU A 125 -3.75 15.51 -25.70
CA GLU A 125 -4.67 16.36 -24.94
C GLU A 125 -5.74 15.53 -24.23
N MET A 126 -6.33 14.55 -24.93
CA MET A 126 -7.34 13.67 -24.36
C MET A 126 -6.75 12.78 -23.25
N ALA A 127 -5.53 12.28 -23.44
CA ALA A 127 -4.86 11.46 -22.44
C ALA A 127 -4.62 12.23 -21.13
N HIS A 128 -4.24 13.51 -21.21
CA HIS A 128 -4.08 14.37 -20.03
C HIS A 128 -5.42 14.59 -19.30
N HIS A 129 -6.49 14.91 -20.03
CA HIS A 129 -7.82 15.11 -19.42
C HIS A 129 -8.36 13.83 -18.76
N LEU A 130 -8.18 12.66 -19.37
CA LEU A 130 -8.57 11.39 -18.78
C LEU A 130 -7.78 11.11 -17.50
N LEU A 131 -6.49 11.43 -17.48
CA LEU A 131 -5.65 11.25 -16.30
C LEU A 131 -6.09 12.15 -15.14
N GLU A 132 -6.45 13.40 -15.44
CA GLU A 132 -7.01 14.35 -14.46
C GLU A 132 -8.36 13.89 -13.90
N LEU A 133 -9.15 13.12 -14.67
CA LEU A 133 -10.42 12.57 -14.21
C LEU A 133 -10.25 11.31 -13.35
N ILE A 134 -9.38 10.39 -13.77
CA ILE A 134 -9.16 9.09 -13.13
C ILE A 134 -8.50 9.26 -11.75
N THR A 135 -7.62 10.23 -11.63
CA THR A 135 -6.83 10.49 -10.43
C THR A 135 -7.68 10.80 -9.17
N PRO A 136 -8.58 11.80 -9.17
CA PRO A 136 -9.44 12.08 -8.00
C PRO A 136 -10.40 10.93 -7.73
N ILE A 137 -10.79 10.13 -8.73
CA ILE A 137 -11.58 8.91 -8.51
C ILE A 137 -10.79 7.91 -7.68
N GLN A 138 -9.52 7.66 -8.01
CA GLN A 138 -8.67 6.75 -7.23
C GLN A 138 -8.49 7.22 -5.79
N ILE A 139 -8.18 8.51 -5.59
CA ILE A 139 -8.01 9.11 -4.24
C ILE A 139 -9.33 9.09 -3.47
N GLY A 140 -10.43 9.50 -4.09
CA GLY A 140 -11.76 9.49 -3.49
C GLY A 140 -12.17 8.09 -3.02
N TYR A 141 -11.97 7.11 -3.89
CA TYR A 141 -12.24 5.71 -3.59
C TYR A 141 -11.38 5.19 -2.42
N GLY A 142 -10.10 5.56 -2.38
CA GLY A 142 -9.22 5.26 -1.26
C GLY A 142 -9.71 5.79 0.08
N ALA A 143 -10.11 7.06 0.11
CA ALA A 143 -10.63 7.69 1.32
C ALA A 143 -11.93 7.02 1.82
N ILE A 144 -12.79 6.60 0.89
CA ILE A 144 -14.00 5.83 1.20
C ILE A 144 -13.64 4.50 1.86
N ILE A 145 -12.71 3.73 1.27
CA ILE A 145 -12.29 2.44 1.83
C ILE A 145 -11.70 2.62 3.24
N ILE A 146 -10.79 3.58 3.44
CA ILE A 146 -10.20 3.90 4.77
C ILE A 146 -11.30 4.22 5.78
N SER A 147 -12.32 4.97 5.38
CA SER A 147 -13.46 5.28 6.24
C SER A 147 -14.27 4.02 6.62
N PHE A 148 -14.53 3.14 5.67
CA PHE A 148 -15.20 1.85 5.93
C PHE A 148 -14.41 0.95 6.86
N LEU A 149 -13.09 0.96 6.78
CA LEU A 149 -12.21 0.21 7.69
C LEU A 149 -12.35 0.66 9.14
N GLY A 150 -12.48 1.96 9.34
CA GLY A 150 -12.88 2.49 10.63
C GLY A 150 -14.24 1.94 11.08
N ALA A 151 -15.24 1.95 10.20
CA ALA A 151 -16.59 1.50 10.52
C ALA A 151 -16.66 0.01 10.95
N VAL A 152 -15.77 -0.86 10.46
CA VAL A 152 -15.71 -2.27 10.90
C VAL A 152 -15.48 -2.38 12.42
N HIS A 153 -14.68 -1.47 13.01
CA HIS A 153 -14.45 -1.44 14.45
C HIS A 153 -15.74 -1.17 15.24
N TRP A 154 -16.59 -0.27 14.74
CA TRP A 154 -17.90 -0.01 15.33
C TRP A 154 -18.83 -1.22 15.17
N GLY A 155 -18.88 -1.80 13.97
CA GLY A 155 -19.72 -2.97 13.68
C GLY A 155 -19.44 -4.13 14.63
N LEU A 156 -18.17 -4.45 14.86
CA LEU A 156 -17.80 -5.54 15.76
C LEU A 156 -17.95 -5.20 17.26
N GLU A 157 -17.82 -3.93 17.65
CA GLU A 157 -18.12 -3.49 19.02
C GLU A 157 -19.60 -3.66 19.34
N TYR A 158 -20.48 -3.24 18.42
CA TYR A 158 -21.93 -3.40 18.58
C TYR A 158 -22.36 -4.86 18.50
N ALA A 159 -21.65 -5.69 17.72
CA ALA A 159 -21.84 -7.14 17.71
C ALA A 159 -21.34 -7.85 18.99
N GLY A 160 -20.60 -7.16 19.86
CA GLY A 160 -20.04 -7.72 21.09
C GLY A 160 -18.88 -8.70 20.88
N PHE A 161 -18.28 -8.73 19.68
CA PHE A 161 -17.20 -9.66 19.36
C PHE A 161 -15.90 -9.26 20.09
N GLY A 162 -15.30 -10.21 20.81
CA GLY A 162 -14.06 -9.97 21.57
C GLY A 162 -14.27 -9.23 22.89
N GLY A 163 -15.52 -9.07 23.34
CA GLY A 163 -15.89 -8.28 24.52
C GLY A 163 -16.18 -6.81 24.19
N ARG A 164 -16.78 -6.09 25.15
CA ARG A 164 -17.06 -4.66 25.03
C ARG A 164 -15.87 -3.85 25.51
N HIS A 165 -15.18 -3.21 24.58
CA HIS A 165 -14.00 -2.37 24.85
C HIS A 165 -14.32 -0.87 24.85
N SER A 166 -15.61 -0.52 24.79
CA SER A 166 -16.15 0.83 24.94
C SER A 166 -15.43 1.85 24.03
N TYR A 167 -15.22 3.06 24.50
CA TYR A 167 -14.68 4.18 23.72
C TYR A 167 -13.36 3.87 22.99
N ARG A 168 -12.48 3.05 23.56
CA ARG A 168 -11.15 2.79 22.97
C ARG A 168 -11.22 2.14 21.59
N ARG A 169 -12.19 1.25 21.37
CA ARG A 169 -12.39 0.61 20.07
C ARG A 169 -13.11 1.53 19.10
N LEU A 170 -14.07 2.31 19.59
CA LEU A 170 -14.82 3.28 18.80
C LEU A 170 -13.94 4.40 18.24
N MET A 171 -12.88 4.79 18.96
CA MET A 171 -11.92 5.80 18.50
C MET A 171 -11.27 5.44 17.16
N TYR A 172 -10.92 4.17 16.94
CA TYR A 172 -10.32 3.76 15.66
C TYR A 172 -11.29 3.95 14.47
N GLY A 173 -12.59 3.83 14.73
CA GLY A 173 -13.61 4.11 13.72
C GLY A 173 -13.72 5.57 13.31
N VAL A 174 -13.36 6.50 14.22
CA VAL A 174 -13.33 7.95 13.95
C VAL A 174 -11.99 8.39 13.37
N ILE A 175 -10.88 7.82 13.85
CA ILE A 175 -9.52 8.16 13.41
C ILE A 175 -9.35 7.88 11.91
N ALA A 176 -9.90 6.78 11.41
CA ALA A 176 -9.76 6.41 10.00
C ALA A 176 -10.30 7.48 9.02
N PRO A 177 -11.58 7.92 9.11
CA PRO A 177 -12.09 9.00 8.26
C PRO A 177 -11.41 10.35 8.52
N ILE A 178 -10.97 10.65 9.74
CA ILE A 178 -10.20 11.88 10.05
C ILE A 178 -8.86 11.89 9.28
N ILE A 179 -8.19 10.74 9.15
CA ILE A 179 -6.96 10.63 8.35
C ILE A 179 -7.28 10.65 6.86
N ALA A 180 -8.37 10.01 6.45
CA ALA A 180 -8.76 9.88 5.05
C ALA A 180 -9.18 11.21 4.41
N TRP A 181 -9.99 12.00 5.11
CA TRP A 181 -10.59 13.21 4.55
C TRP A 181 -9.57 14.27 4.06
N PRO A 182 -8.52 14.61 4.81
CA PRO A 182 -7.50 15.55 4.35
C PRO A 182 -6.81 15.12 3.05
N THR A 183 -6.70 13.82 2.78
CA THR A 183 -6.06 13.32 1.55
C THR A 183 -6.83 13.72 0.29
N LEU A 184 -8.12 14.03 0.40
CA LEU A 184 -8.94 14.52 -0.73
C LEU A 184 -8.58 15.95 -1.16
N LEU A 185 -7.96 16.72 -0.27
CA LEU A 185 -7.60 18.12 -0.49
C LEU A 185 -6.13 18.29 -0.88
N MET A 186 -5.35 17.20 -0.82
CA MET A 186 -3.93 17.23 -1.10
C MET A 186 -3.65 17.13 -2.61
N PRO A 187 -2.48 17.62 -3.07
CA PRO A 187 -1.94 17.26 -4.37
C PRO A 187 -1.87 15.73 -4.54
N VAL A 188 -2.00 15.28 -5.78
CA VAL A 188 -2.19 13.85 -6.08
C VAL A 188 -1.06 12.98 -5.54
N GLU A 189 0.18 13.41 -5.70
CA GLU A 189 1.36 12.66 -5.28
C GLU A 189 1.37 12.48 -3.75
N THR A 190 1.11 13.56 -3.01
CA THR A 190 1.09 13.53 -1.55
C THR A 190 -0.16 12.85 -1.02
N ALA A 191 -1.30 12.94 -1.71
CA ALA A 191 -2.53 12.22 -1.40
C ALA A 191 -2.31 10.71 -1.48
N LEU A 192 -1.75 10.20 -2.58
CA LEU A 192 -1.47 8.78 -2.79
C LEU A 192 -0.48 8.24 -1.75
N ILE A 193 0.60 8.97 -1.47
CA ILE A 193 1.57 8.59 -0.41
C ILE A 193 0.89 8.55 0.96
N SER A 194 0.11 9.58 1.29
CA SER A 194 -0.59 9.65 2.57
C SER A 194 -1.61 8.52 2.72
N GLN A 195 -2.34 8.18 1.66
CA GLN A 195 -3.28 7.04 1.66
C GLN A 195 -2.55 5.71 1.78
N PHE A 196 -1.42 5.52 1.10
CA PHE A 196 -0.58 4.34 1.27
C PHE A 196 -0.18 4.16 2.74
N LEU A 197 0.30 5.24 3.38
CA LEU A 197 0.65 5.22 4.80
C LEU A 197 -0.57 4.97 5.68
N ALA A 198 -1.73 5.57 5.38
CA ALA A 198 -2.96 5.36 6.12
C ALA A 198 -3.47 3.92 6.04
N PHE A 199 -3.40 3.28 4.87
CA PHE A 199 -3.75 1.87 4.72
C PHE A 199 -2.83 0.96 5.53
N ASN A 200 -1.52 1.20 5.49
CA ASN A 200 -0.54 0.47 6.28
C ASN A 200 -0.76 0.68 7.79
N TYR A 201 -0.99 1.92 8.21
CA TYR A 201 -1.31 2.26 9.59
C TYR A 201 -2.57 1.53 10.08
N MET A 202 -3.65 1.55 9.30
CA MET A 202 -4.88 0.83 9.61
C MET A 202 -4.65 -0.67 9.67
N TYR A 203 -3.86 -1.24 8.75
CA TYR A 203 -3.45 -2.65 8.84
C TYR A 203 -2.74 -2.97 10.16
N PHE A 204 -1.82 -2.14 10.62
CA PHE A 204 -1.15 -2.36 11.91
C PHE A 204 -2.10 -2.26 13.10
N VAL A 205 -3.08 -1.34 13.04
CA VAL A 205 -4.14 -1.24 14.04
C VAL A 205 -4.98 -2.52 14.05
N ASP A 206 -5.42 -2.99 12.88
CA ASP A 206 -6.22 -4.21 12.70
C ASP A 206 -5.46 -5.46 13.18
N ALA A 207 -4.19 -5.59 12.83
CA ALA A 207 -3.33 -6.70 13.24
C ALA A 207 -3.16 -6.72 14.76
N ARG A 208 -2.89 -5.56 15.39
CA ARG A 208 -2.82 -5.45 16.85
C ARG A 208 -4.15 -5.74 17.53
N ALA A 209 -5.27 -5.33 16.92
CA ALA A 209 -6.60 -5.62 17.42
C ALA A 209 -6.91 -7.12 17.32
N THR A 210 -6.43 -7.79 16.28
CA THR A 210 -6.54 -9.25 16.11
C THR A 210 -5.74 -9.99 17.19
N VAL A 211 -4.49 -9.59 17.46
CA VAL A 211 -3.67 -10.19 18.53
C VAL A 211 -4.31 -10.01 19.91
N LYS A 212 -5.02 -8.90 20.15
CA LYS A 212 -5.77 -8.65 21.39
C LYS A 212 -7.11 -9.41 21.47
N GLY A 213 -7.47 -10.18 20.45
CA GLY A 213 -8.73 -10.92 20.38
C GLY A 213 -9.96 -10.06 20.06
N TRP A 214 -9.78 -8.83 19.59
CA TRP A 214 -10.90 -7.94 19.19
C TRP A 214 -11.44 -8.29 17.80
N PHE A 215 -10.63 -8.95 16.97
CA PHE A 215 -10.97 -9.43 15.65
C PHE A 215 -10.68 -10.92 15.55
N PRO A 216 -11.34 -11.64 14.64
CA PRO A 216 -11.05 -13.06 14.43
C PRO A 216 -9.63 -13.23 13.83
N PRO A 217 -8.92 -14.34 14.13
CA PRO A 217 -7.52 -14.53 13.73
C PRO A 217 -7.26 -14.39 12.22
N TRP A 218 -8.20 -14.85 11.39
CA TRP A 218 -8.11 -14.79 9.93
C TRP A 218 -8.16 -13.35 9.38
N TYR A 219 -8.69 -12.39 10.14
CA TYR A 219 -8.89 -11.02 9.65
C TYR A 219 -7.56 -10.32 9.35
N SER A 220 -6.52 -10.55 10.16
CA SER A 220 -5.21 -9.93 9.94
C SER A 220 -4.58 -10.37 8.62
N ILE A 221 -4.66 -11.67 8.29
CA ILE A 221 -4.12 -12.21 7.03
C ILE A 221 -4.92 -11.67 5.84
N TYR A 222 -6.25 -11.71 5.93
CA TYR A 222 -7.13 -11.13 4.92
C TYR A 222 -6.80 -9.65 4.66
N ARG A 223 -6.61 -8.87 5.74
CA ARG A 223 -6.30 -7.44 5.68
C ARG A 223 -4.93 -7.16 5.10
N PHE A 224 -3.94 -8.00 5.40
CA PHE A 224 -2.60 -7.92 4.82
C PHE A 224 -2.67 -8.06 3.30
N VAL A 225 -3.35 -9.09 2.79
CA VAL A 225 -3.49 -9.34 1.35
C VAL A 225 -4.18 -8.17 0.65
N LEU A 226 -5.28 -7.66 1.19
CA LEU A 226 -5.97 -6.50 0.60
C LEU A 226 -5.11 -5.24 0.61
N THR A 227 -4.46 -4.94 1.74
CA THR A 227 -3.59 -3.77 1.88
C THR A 227 -2.38 -3.88 0.95
N PHE A 228 -1.84 -5.08 0.74
CA PHE A 228 -0.75 -5.32 -0.19
C PHE A 228 -1.14 -4.99 -1.64
N PHE A 229 -2.28 -5.51 -2.12
CA PHE A 229 -2.74 -5.22 -3.49
C PHE A 229 -3.11 -3.74 -3.68
N VAL A 230 -3.83 -3.14 -2.74
CA VAL A 230 -4.13 -1.69 -2.78
C VAL A 230 -2.83 -0.88 -2.73
N GLY A 231 -1.89 -1.25 -1.87
CA GLY A 231 -0.58 -0.60 -1.79
C GLY A 231 0.22 -0.71 -3.08
N ALA A 232 0.26 -1.90 -3.69
CA ALA A 232 0.93 -2.13 -4.97
C ALA A 232 0.32 -1.28 -6.09
N THR A 233 -1.01 -1.24 -6.20
CA THR A 233 -1.69 -0.39 -7.20
C THR A 233 -1.44 1.11 -6.98
N ILE A 234 -1.37 1.58 -5.73
CA ILE A 234 -0.99 2.97 -5.42
C ILE A 234 0.45 3.25 -5.86
N VAL A 235 1.41 2.37 -5.55
CA VAL A 235 2.82 2.52 -5.95
C VAL A 235 2.93 2.55 -7.47
N VAL A 236 2.21 1.65 -8.15
CA VAL A 236 2.15 1.61 -9.60
C VAL A 236 1.59 2.92 -10.18
N SER A 237 0.50 3.46 -9.64
CA SER A 237 -0.02 4.77 -10.04
C SER A 237 1.01 5.88 -9.81
N LEU A 238 1.77 5.82 -8.71
CA LEU A 238 2.80 6.81 -8.39
C LEU A 238 3.96 6.78 -9.39
N ILE A 239 4.43 5.58 -9.77
CA ILE A 239 5.47 5.39 -10.79
C ILE A 239 4.96 5.87 -12.15
N GLY A 240 3.76 5.42 -12.54
CA GLY A 240 3.13 5.84 -13.79
C GLY A 240 3.03 7.36 -13.89
N ARG A 241 2.64 8.04 -12.80
CA ARG A 241 2.59 9.51 -12.74
C ARG A 241 3.96 10.18 -12.70
N GLY A 242 4.95 9.57 -12.06
CA GLY A 242 6.33 10.06 -12.06
C GLY A 242 6.99 10.03 -13.44
N GLN A 243 6.51 9.17 -14.34
CA GLN A 243 6.99 9.08 -15.73
C GLN A 243 6.31 10.06 -16.69
N ILE A 244 5.26 10.76 -16.25
CA ILE A 244 4.55 11.72 -17.12
C ILE A 244 5.33 13.04 -17.09
N VAL A 245 5.93 13.36 -18.22
CA VAL A 245 6.55 14.66 -18.46
C VAL A 245 5.44 15.70 -18.52
N ARG A 246 5.23 16.47 -17.44
CA ARG A 246 4.22 17.55 -17.42
C ARG A 246 4.68 18.69 -18.34
N PRO A 247 3.98 18.99 -19.44
CA PRO A 247 4.38 20.06 -20.36
C PRO A 247 4.40 21.44 -19.68
N GLU A 248 3.52 21.69 -18.70
CA GLU A 248 3.47 22.96 -17.97
C GLU A 248 4.73 23.21 -17.11
N GLN A 249 5.23 22.20 -16.41
CA GLN A 249 6.47 22.32 -15.63
C GLN A 249 7.69 22.44 -16.54
N ASN A 250 7.70 21.76 -17.68
CA ASN A 250 8.75 21.93 -18.67
C ASN A 250 8.72 23.32 -19.30
N HIS A 251 7.54 23.88 -19.56
CA HIS A 251 7.43 25.25 -20.06
C HIS A 251 7.96 26.25 -19.03
N LEU A 252 7.57 26.14 -17.76
CA LEU A 252 8.12 26.98 -16.68
C LEU A 252 9.63 26.80 -16.51
N LYS A 253 10.14 25.56 -16.53
CA LYS A 253 11.59 25.30 -16.49
C LYS A 253 12.31 25.89 -17.71
N SER A 254 11.75 25.74 -18.91
CA SER A 254 12.32 26.29 -20.14
C SER A 254 12.33 27.82 -20.16
N LEU A 255 11.29 28.47 -19.61
CA LEU A 255 11.24 29.92 -19.44
C LEU A 255 12.27 30.39 -18.41
N GLN A 256 12.45 29.65 -17.32
CA GLN A 256 13.44 29.95 -16.31
C GLN A 256 14.87 29.75 -16.83
N GLU A 257 15.12 28.67 -17.59
CA GLU A 257 16.39 28.42 -18.27
C GLU A 257 16.70 29.50 -19.29
N LYS A 258 15.71 29.90 -20.09
CA LYS A 258 15.85 30.99 -21.06
C LYS A 258 16.12 32.33 -20.38
N ALA A 259 15.41 32.66 -19.30
CA ALA A 259 15.67 33.87 -18.52
C ALA A 259 17.07 33.86 -17.88
N LYS A 260 17.56 32.69 -17.45
CA LYS A 260 18.91 32.54 -16.92
C LYS A 260 19.97 32.70 -18.01
N SER A 261 19.77 32.07 -19.17
CA SER A 261 20.70 32.19 -20.31
C SER A 261 20.78 33.63 -20.79
N ASP A 262 19.65 34.32 -20.94
CA ASP A 262 19.62 35.72 -21.39
C ASP A 262 20.38 36.64 -20.43
N ARG A 263 20.27 36.38 -19.11
CA ARG A 263 21.04 37.10 -18.08
C ARG A 263 22.53 36.81 -18.16
N GLU A 264 22.93 35.57 -18.40
CA GLU A 264 24.34 35.18 -18.58
C GLU A 264 24.94 35.82 -19.84
N TYR A 265 24.20 35.86 -20.96
CA TYR A 265 24.61 36.56 -22.18
C TYR A 265 24.80 38.07 -21.95
N GLN A 266 23.87 38.74 -21.27
CA GLN A 266 24.00 40.18 -20.97
C GLN A 266 25.21 40.49 -20.09
N LEU A 267 25.50 39.62 -19.11
CA LEU A 267 26.68 39.77 -18.25
C LEU A 267 27.98 39.56 -19.03
N ALA A 268 28.03 38.57 -19.91
CA ALA A 268 29.19 38.30 -20.76
C ALA A 268 29.47 39.45 -21.74
N ASP A 269 28.41 40.00 -22.35
CA ASP A 269 28.51 41.14 -23.26
C ASP A 269 29.05 42.38 -22.52
N SER A 270 28.50 42.70 -21.35
CA SER A 270 28.95 43.81 -20.51
C SER A 270 30.42 43.67 -20.07
N GLN A 271 30.87 42.46 -19.73
CA GLN A 271 32.26 42.20 -19.36
C GLN A 271 33.21 42.32 -20.56
N SER A 272 32.76 41.91 -21.75
CA SER A 272 33.55 42.04 -22.97
C SER A 272 33.75 43.50 -23.36
N GLU A 273 32.71 44.34 -23.25
CA GLU A 273 32.82 45.78 -23.47
C GLU A 273 33.77 46.44 -22.46
N GLU A 274 33.72 46.03 -21.19
CA GLU A 274 34.58 46.58 -20.14
C GLU A 274 36.05 46.18 -20.33
N ASN A 275 36.32 44.93 -20.76
CA ASN A 275 37.68 44.48 -21.08
C ASN A 275 38.26 45.24 -22.28
N VAL A 276 37.48 45.43 -23.35
CA VAL A 276 37.90 46.23 -24.50
C VAL A 276 38.22 47.66 -24.08
N ARG A 277 37.42 48.25 -23.18
CA ARG A 277 37.73 49.58 -22.62
C ARG A 277 39.04 49.60 -21.84
N ARG A 278 39.30 48.58 -20.99
CA ARG A 278 40.57 48.49 -20.24
C ARG A 278 41.78 48.31 -21.15
N GLU A 279 41.68 47.51 -22.20
CA GLU A 279 42.76 47.32 -23.18
C GLU A 279 43.09 48.62 -23.94
N VAL A 280 42.06 49.40 -24.29
CA VAL A 280 42.25 50.72 -24.94
C VAL A 280 42.93 51.71 -23.99
N ASP A 281 42.53 51.75 -22.72
CA ASP A 281 43.14 52.62 -21.71
C ASP A 281 44.62 52.21 -21.45
N GLU A 282 44.92 50.92 -21.28
CA GLU A 282 46.32 50.42 -21.12
C GLU A 282 47.18 50.78 -22.34
N SER A 283 46.67 50.63 -23.56
CA SER A 283 47.42 50.97 -24.78
C SER A 283 47.68 52.48 -24.94
N SER A 284 46.88 53.32 -24.28
CA SER A 284 47.02 54.78 -24.32
C SER A 284 48.03 55.31 -23.30
N GLU A 285 48.31 54.56 -22.22
CA GLU A 285 49.32 54.93 -21.22
C GLU A 285 50.77 54.56 -21.63
N GLU A 286 50.95 53.66 -22.60
CA GLU A 286 52.28 53.26 -23.10
C GLU A 286 52.87 54.19 -24.20
N ILE A 287 52.15 55.23 -24.64
CA ILE A 287 52.57 56.21 -25.68
C ILE A 287 53.01 57.53 -25.05
#